data_AF-A0A6L9KXQ6-F1
#
_entry.id   AF-A0A6L9KXQ6-F1
#
_cell.length_a   1.000
_cell.length_b   1.000
_cell.length_c   1.000
_cell.angle_alpha   90.00
_cell.angle_beta   90.00
_cell.angle_gamma   90.00
#
_symmetry.space_group_name_H-M   'P 1'
#
loop_
_entity.id
_entity.type
_entity.pdbx_description
1 polymer ?
#
loop_
_entity_poly.entity_id
_entity_poly.type
_entity_poly.pdbx_seq_one_letter_code
_entity_poly.pdbx_strand_id
1 'polypeptide(L)'
;MAIKKLSELDDYKLTNSEQDCRGWRVVNASGTQIGTVREMLVDEERERVTEVVLDSGVHIPVNEISLRDGKVVAANSYIVGASGTTAGSTG
;
A
#
# COMPACT_ATOMS: atom_id res chain seq x y z
N MET A 1 5.97 -13.83 -11.27
CA MET A 1 5.44 -12.83 -10.32
C MET A 1 4.17 -13.37 -9.70
N ALA A 2 4.25 -13.89 -8.47
CA ALA A 2 3.09 -14.28 -7.68
C ALA A 2 2.88 -13.25 -6.56
N ILE A 3 1.88 -12.39 -6.75
CA ILE A 3 1.44 -11.43 -5.72
C ILE A 3 0.34 -12.13 -4.90
N LYS A 4 0.53 -12.20 -3.59
CA LYS A 4 -0.50 -12.71 -2.67
C LYS A 4 -0.88 -11.69 -1.61
N LYS A 5 -2.10 -11.82 -1.09
CA LYS A 5 -2.55 -11.05 0.06
C LYS A 5 -1.87 -11.58 1.31
N LEU A 6 -1.40 -10.68 2.15
CA LEU A 6 -0.85 -11.06 3.45
C LEU A 6 -1.88 -11.82 4.30
N SER A 7 -3.17 -11.45 4.25
CA SER A 7 -4.23 -12.19 4.97
C SER A 7 -4.48 -13.62 4.46
N GLU A 8 -4.06 -13.97 3.24
CA GLU A 8 -4.20 -15.34 2.70
C GLU A 8 -2.98 -16.22 3.04
N LEU A 9 -1.93 -15.62 3.61
CA LEU A 9 -0.74 -16.30 4.05
C LEU A 9 -0.82 -16.52 5.58
N ASP A 10 -1.63 -17.50 6.00
CA ASP A 10 -1.87 -17.85 7.42
C ASP A 10 -0.56 -18.07 8.21
N ASP A 11 0.51 -18.51 7.55
CA ASP A 11 1.81 -18.82 8.18
C ASP A 11 2.85 -17.67 8.07
N TYR A 12 2.55 -16.61 7.32
CA TYR A 12 3.50 -15.52 7.07
C TYR A 12 3.45 -14.49 8.18
N LYS A 13 4.12 -14.80 9.30
CA LYS A 13 4.50 -13.80 10.28
C LYS A 13 5.57 -12.91 9.67
N LEU A 14 5.22 -11.64 9.40
CA LEU A 14 6.21 -10.59 9.22
C LEU A 14 7.22 -10.69 10.36
N THR A 15 8.47 -11.07 10.05
CA THR A 15 9.58 -11.16 11.03
C THR A 15 9.79 -9.84 11.76
N ASN A 16 9.35 -8.73 11.15
CA ASN A 16 9.36 -7.43 11.78
C ASN A 16 7.96 -6.80 11.81
N SER A 17 7.32 -6.82 13.00
CA SER A 17 6.00 -6.21 13.22
C SER A 17 5.97 -4.70 12.94
N GLU A 18 7.13 -4.05 12.87
CA GLU A 18 7.28 -2.64 12.49
C GLU A 18 6.91 -2.37 11.01
N GLN A 19 6.87 -3.40 10.17
CA GLN A 19 6.49 -3.32 8.75
C GLN A 19 4.98 -3.49 8.54
N ASP A 20 4.22 -3.90 9.56
CA ASP A 20 2.78 -4.02 9.46
C ASP A 20 2.13 -2.63 9.59
N CYS A 21 1.72 -2.07 8.46
CA CYS A 21 0.97 -0.83 8.41
C CYS A 21 -0.54 -1.07 8.25
N ARG A 22 -1.05 -2.29 8.49
CA ARG A 22 -2.50 -2.57 8.41
C ARG A 22 -3.21 -1.83 9.54
N GLY A 23 -4.36 -1.24 9.21
CA GLY A 23 -5.09 -0.35 10.13
C GLY A 23 -4.48 1.05 10.29
N TRP A 24 -3.34 1.36 9.65
CA TRP A 24 -2.77 2.71 9.72
C TRP A 24 -3.55 3.67 8.84
N ARG A 25 -3.62 4.93 9.29
CA ARG A 25 -4.22 6.02 8.52
C ARG A 25 -3.30 6.42 7.38
N VAL A 26 -3.86 6.47 6.18
CA VAL A 26 -3.19 6.96 4.98
C VAL A 26 -3.56 8.42 4.80
N VAL A 27 -2.55 9.28 4.78
CA VAL A 27 -2.68 10.72 4.56
C VAL A 27 -1.95 11.13 3.29
N ASN A 28 -2.40 12.19 2.62
CA ASN A 28 -1.64 12.79 1.53
C ASN A 28 -0.48 13.64 2.07
N ALA A 29 0.35 14.18 1.17
CA ALA A 29 1.41 15.12 1.52
C ALA A 29 0.92 16.37 2.26
N SER A 30 -0.34 16.77 2.05
CA SER A 30 -0.99 17.89 2.76
C SER A 30 -1.50 17.52 4.15
N GLY A 31 -1.42 16.24 4.56
CA GLY A 31 -1.93 15.73 5.83
C GLY A 31 -3.41 15.37 5.84
N THR A 32 -4.12 15.48 4.72
CA THR A 32 -5.51 15.04 4.58
C THR A 32 -5.59 13.52 4.57
N GLN A 33 -6.42 12.94 5.44
CA GLN A 33 -6.68 11.50 5.42
C GLN A 33 -7.40 11.11 4.13
N ILE A 34 -6.78 10.20 3.39
CA ILE A 34 -7.31 9.62 2.14
C ILE A 34 -8.07 8.32 2.46
N GLY A 35 -7.61 7.57 3.47
CA GLY A 35 -8.26 6.34 3.91
C GLY A 35 -7.43 5.60 4.95
N THR A 36 -7.65 4.30 5.05
CA THR A 36 -6.98 3.41 6.01
C THR A 36 -6.49 2.17 5.27
N VAL A 37 -5.30 1.67 5.61
CA VAL A 37 -4.77 0.43 5.03
C VAL A 37 -5.64 -0.74 5.49
N ARG A 38 -6.29 -1.40 4.53
CA ARG A 38 -7.08 -2.61 4.76
C ARG A 38 -6.24 -3.86 4.59
N GLU A 39 -5.40 -3.89 3.56
CA GLU A 39 -4.64 -5.09 3.17
C GLU A 39 -3.26 -4.72 2.64
N MET A 40 -2.33 -5.66 2.69
CA MET A 40 -1.00 -5.51 2.11
C MET A 40 -0.75 -6.63 1.11
N LEU A 41 -0.21 -6.27 -0.06
CA LEU A 41 0.19 -7.22 -1.09
C LEU A 41 1.68 -7.48 -0.95
N VAL A 42 2.01 -8.77 -0.86
CA VAL A 42 3.37 -9.28 -0.74
C VAL A 42 3.71 -10.01 -2.03
N ASP A 43 4.90 -9.72 -2.55
CA ASP A 43 5.53 -10.51 -3.59
C ASP A 43 6.25 -11.66 -2.92
N GLU A 44 5.76 -12.89 -3.14
CA GLU A 44 6.33 -14.12 -2.55
C GLU A 44 7.73 -14.42 -3.10
N GLU A 45 8.03 -14.05 -4.35
CA GLU A 45 9.35 -14.30 -4.95
C GLU A 45 10.42 -13.41 -4.33
N ARG A 46 10.03 -12.20 -3.91
CA ARG A 46 10.92 -11.21 -3.32
C ARG A 46 10.76 -11.05 -1.81
N GLU A 47 9.84 -11.82 -1.22
CA GLU A 47 9.51 -11.85 0.20
C GLU A 47 9.31 -10.44 0.79
N ARG A 48 8.67 -9.55 0.03
CA ARG A 48 8.51 -8.14 0.40
C ARG A 48 7.14 -7.60 0.03
N VAL A 49 6.70 -6.62 0.81
CA VAL A 49 5.52 -5.85 0.47
C VAL A 49 5.81 -5.03 -0.79
N THR A 50 4.89 -5.09 -1.75
CA THR A 50 4.94 -4.30 -2.99
C THR A 50 3.90 -3.20 -3.00
N GLU A 51 2.72 -3.45 -2.45
CA GLU A 51 1.59 -2.52 -2.49
C GLU A 51 0.75 -2.60 -1.21
N VAL A 52 0.08 -1.50 -0.88
CA VAL A 52 -0.93 -1.42 0.18
C VAL A 52 -2.29 -1.14 -0.44
N VAL A 53 -3.31 -1.82 0.07
CA VAL A 53 -4.69 -1.65 -0.37
C VAL A 53 -5.46 -0.93 0.73
N LEU A 54 -6.08 0.18 0.37
CA LEU A 54 -6.92 0.94 1.27
C LEU A 54 -8.32 0.31 1.38
N ASP A 55 -9.05 0.67 2.43
CA ASP A 55 -10.44 0.26 2.61
C ASP A 55 -11.34 0.62 1.42
N SER A 56 -11.09 1.78 0.78
CA SER A 56 -11.77 2.21 -0.44
C SER A 56 -11.47 1.34 -1.67
N GLY A 57 -10.58 0.36 -1.58
CA GLY A 57 -10.14 -0.48 -2.70
C GLY A 57 -9.05 0.14 -3.57
N VAL A 58 -8.40 1.20 -3.09
CA VAL A 58 -7.28 1.87 -3.79
C VAL A 58 -5.99 1.11 -3.50
N HIS A 59 -5.22 0.82 -4.54
CA HIS A 59 -3.91 0.16 -4.44
C HIS A 59 -2.80 1.20 -4.55
N ILE A 60 -1.89 1.27 -3.60
CA ILE A 60 -0.76 2.21 -3.64
C ILE A 60 0.54 1.42 -3.49
N PRO A 61 1.49 1.51 -4.44
CA PRO A 61 2.77 0.82 -4.30
C PRO A 61 3.58 1.40 -3.14
N VAL A 62 4.30 0.54 -2.43
CA VAL A 62 5.07 0.96 -1.25
C VAL A 62 6.19 1.95 -1.57
N ASN A 63 6.58 2.05 -2.84
CA ASN A 63 7.56 3.04 -3.30
C ASN A 63 6.96 4.47 -3.39
N GLU A 64 5.63 4.57 -3.48
CA GLU A 64 4.87 5.84 -3.52
C GLU A 64 4.34 6.25 -2.13
N ILE A 65 4.65 5.47 -1.08
CA ILE A 65 4.27 5.78 0.29
C ILE A 65 5.50 5.94 1.17
N SER A 66 5.35 6.73 2.22
CA SER A 66 6.35 6.88 3.27
C SER A 66 5.72 6.61 4.63
N LEU A 67 6.30 5.68 5.38
CA LEU A 67 5.91 5.43 6.77
C LEU A 67 6.54 6.51 7.65
N ARG A 68 5.72 7.27 8.37
CA ARG A 68 6.18 8.32 9.31
C ARG A 68 5.30 8.32 10.54
N ASP A 69 5.85 8.35 11.76
CA ASP A 69 5.09 8.49 13.01
C ASP A 69 3.84 7.58 13.13
N GLY A 70 3.92 6.32 12.66
CA GLY A 70 2.77 5.40 12.69
C GLY A 70 1.64 5.73 11.71
N LYS A 71 1.90 6.54 10.68
CA LYS A 71 0.98 6.86 9.57
C LYS A 71 1.66 6.63 8.22
N VAL A 72 0.84 6.36 7.22
CA VAL A 72 1.28 6.18 5.84
C VAL A 72 1.06 7.51 5.11
N VAL A 73 2.12 8.10 4.57
CA VAL A 73 2.03 9.32 3.76
C VAL A 73 2.15 8.93 2.30
N ALA A 74 1.05 9.03 1.56
CA ALA A 74 1.05 8.80 0.12
C ALA A 74 1.61 10.01 -0.63
N ALA A 75 2.36 9.77 -1.70
CA ALA A 75 2.81 10.80 -2.61
C ALA A 75 1.63 11.59 -3.18
N ASN A 76 1.83 12.89 -3.39
CA ASN A 76 0.77 13.83 -3.80
C ASN A 76 0.13 13.49 -5.16
N SER A 77 0.74 12.58 -5.94
CA SER A 77 0.18 12.12 -7.22
C SER A 77 -1.04 11.21 -7.05
N TYR A 78 -1.31 10.70 -5.83
CA TYR A 78 -2.47 9.86 -5.52
C TYR A 78 -3.65 10.70 -4.99
N ILE A 79 -4.28 11.48 -5.88
CA ILE A 79 -5.56 12.13 -5.58
C ILE A 79 -6.71 11.16 -5.84
N VAL A 80 -7.33 10.66 -4.76
CA VAL A 80 -8.57 9.86 -4.86
C VAL A 80 -9.67 10.76 -5.44
N GLY A 81 -9.99 10.52 -6.71
CA GLY A 81 -10.91 11.34 -7.49
C GLY A 81 -10.48 11.54 -8.94
N ALA A 82 -9.20 11.34 -9.27
CA ALA A 82 -8.76 11.26 -10.66
C ALA A 82 -8.75 9.79 -11.10
N SER A 83 -9.82 9.38 -11.77
CA SER A 83 -9.80 8.27 -12.72
C SER A 83 -8.61 8.47 -13.66
N GLY A 84 -7.49 7.84 -13.36
CA GLY A 84 -6.23 8.00 -14.09
C GLY A 84 -5.75 6.64 -14.55
N THR A 85 -6.30 6.17 -15.66
CA THR A 85 -5.62 5.37 -16.68
C THR A 85 -4.15 5.06 -16.34
N THR A 86 -3.85 3.81 -15.98
CA THR A 86 -2.53 3.25 -16.27
C THR A 86 -2.47 3.15 -17.79
N ALA A 87 -1.97 4.21 -18.42
CA ALA A 87 -1.53 4.16 -19.79
C ALA A 87 -0.43 3.09 -19.84
N GLY A 88 -0.78 1.93 -20.41
CA GLY A 88 0.22 1.00 -20.91
C GLY A 88 1.06 1.74 -21.95
N SER A 89 2.17 2.31 -21.50
CA SER A 89 3.30 2.64 -22.36
C SER A 89 4.24 1.45 -22.31
N THR A 90 4.17 0.58 -23.31
CA THR A 90 5.31 -0.23 -23.73
C THR A 90 5.34 -0.18 -25.25
N GLY A 91 6.40 0.40 -25.80
CA GLY A 91 6.62 0.61 -27.23
C GLY A 91 7.30 -0.55 -27.92
#